data_AF-A0A956HPT1-F1
#
_entry.id   AF-A0A956HPT1-F1
#
_cell.length_a   1.000
_cell.length_b   1.000
_cell.length_c   1.000
_cell.angle_alpha   90.00
_cell.angle_beta   90.00
_cell.angle_gamma   90.00
#
_symmetry.space_group_name_H-M   'P 1'
#
loop_
_entity.id
_entity.type
_entity.pdbx_description
1 polymer ?
#
loop_
_entity_poly.entity_id
_entity_poly.type
_entity_poly.pdbx_seq_one_letter_code
_entity_poly.pdbx_strand_id
1 'polypeptide(L)'
;MADASRTSRTRWLFVAIAALGLGVAVWWITARAPEAPPAPEAERADLSGTARGIVEISVEDPESFWRDAGYIRMIPPARLPSTSPVLEQIEIWIKIPEGGVITTEYLPDQKRHTLRYPQGTHADRIEFLGHGPRRQIADVRGTVFGPDGRERFRVLRPEQAQPNARLRGFEWDRGDPEQQAEVTRRMLEFLATTEQVKNMKPTQREAFERRFRGINQCAPCHTPRLAEAETLHAKGPVHRATDASGLYTIETVLRDRAPIEDYRRHDLNLKDPAITHRCGDAPALPGAHASAPPQCPDRGVPIAIFDLAASLAEGEPRARDLCRARAYLLERLDEAGLNAFADALTPCAEVELD
;
A
#
# COMPACT_ATOMS: atom_id res chain seq x y z
N MET A 1 -24.10 72.58 -0.72
CA MET A 1 -24.50 71.49 -1.63
C MET A 1 -25.24 70.49 -0.77
N ALA A 2 -26.55 70.45 -0.96
CA ALA A 2 -27.53 69.70 -0.19
C ALA A 2 -28.22 68.68 -1.12
N ASP A 3 -29.11 67.88 -0.53
CA ASP A 3 -30.02 66.89 -1.14
C ASP A 3 -29.42 65.57 -1.63
N ALA A 4 -30.13 64.44 -1.66
CA ALA A 4 -31.36 63.91 -1.04
C ALA A 4 -31.49 62.48 -1.60
N SER A 5 -31.63 61.45 -0.78
CA SER A 5 -32.88 60.75 -0.47
C SER A 5 -33.59 60.04 -1.64
N ARG A 6 -33.97 58.77 -1.39
CA ARG A 6 -35.00 57.93 -2.03
C ARG A 6 -34.65 57.37 -3.42
N THR A 7 -34.77 56.06 -3.64
CA THR A 7 -36.08 55.41 -3.74
C THR A 7 -36.04 53.89 -3.53
N SER A 8 -37.02 53.42 -2.75
CA SER A 8 -37.52 52.05 -2.69
C SER A 8 -38.28 51.66 -3.96
N ARG A 9 -38.31 50.37 -4.31
CA ARG A 9 -39.45 49.65 -4.94
C ARG A 9 -39.18 48.13 -4.89
N THR A 10 -39.91 47.36 -4.07
CA THR A 10 -41.07 46.49 -4.42
C THR A 10 -40.64 45.08 -4.84
N ARG A 11 -40.61 44.04 -3.99
CA ARG A 11 -41.68 43.14 -3.44
C ARG A 11 -42.54 42.37 -4.49
N TRP A 12 -42.67 41.05 -4.23
CA TRP A 12 -43.55 40.02 -4.83
C TRP A 12 -43.02 39.39 -6.15
N LEU A 13 -43.07 38.08 -6.42
CA LEU A 13 -44.15 37.11 -6.22
C LEU A 13 -43.63 35.64 -6.40
N PHE A 14 -44.03 34.77 -5.47
CA PHE A 14 -44.48 33.36 -5.59
C PHE A 14 -43.69 32.20 -6.24
N VAL A 15 -43.76 31.11 -5.48
CA VAL A 15 -43.57 29.68 -5.75
C VAL A 15 -44.40 29.18 -6.94
N ALA A 16 -43.83 28.28 -7.75
CA ALA A 16 -44.59 27.27 -8.48
C ALA A 16 -43.78 25.96 -8.59
N ILE A 17 -44.22 24.96 -7.82
CA ILE A 17 -43.99 23.54 -8.06
C ILE A 17 -44.86 23.14 -9.25
N ALA A 18 -44.27 22.48 -10.26
CA ALA A 18 -45.01 21.73 -11.26
C ALA A 18 -44.22 20.50 -11.68
N ALA A 19 -44.73 19.35 -11.25
CA ALA A 19 -44.44 18.03 -11.80
C ALA A 19 -45.11 17.87 -13.17
N LEU A 20 -44.43 17.16 -14.09
CA LEU A 20 -44.89 16.47 -15.31
C LEU A 20 -43.56 16.02 -15.98
N GLY A 21 -43.15 14.76 -16.10
CA GLY A 21 -43.89 13.53 -16.35
C GLY A 21 -43.95 13.29 -17.86
N LEU A 22 -42.98 12.55 -18.45
CA LEU A 22 -43.14 11.58 -19.55
C LEU A 22 -41.80 11.23 -20.25
N GLY A 23 -41.45 9.94 -20.20
CA GLY A 23 -40.94 9.21 -21.37
C GLY A 23 -39.44 9.21 -21.63
N VAL A 24 -38.66 8.44 -20.87
CA VAL A 24 -37.39 7.87 -21.38
C VAL A 24 -37.55 6.36 -21.44
N ALA A 25 -37.56 5.86 -22.67
CA ALA A 25 -37.60 4.44 -22.98
C ALA A 25 -36.35 3.75 -22.42
N VAL A 26 -36.55 2.80 -21.50
CA VAL A 26 -35.50 1.90 -21.03
C VAL A 26 -35.29 0.83 -22.10
N TRP A 27 -34.33 1.05 -22.98
CA TRP A 27 -33.77 0.02 -23.84
C TRP A 27 -32.87 -0.88 -22.98
N TRP A 28 -33.36 -2.06 -22.64
CA TRP A 28 -32.52 -3.17 -22.17
C TRP A 28 -31.72 -3.70 -23.35
N ILE A 29 -30.54 -3.13 -23.60
CA ILE A 29 -29.52 -3.78 -24.40
C ILE A 29 -28.86 -4.82 -23.50
N THR A 30 -29.20 -6.09 -23.68
CA THR A 30 -28.39 -7.21 -23.21
C THR A 30 -27.08 -7.25 -24.01
N ALA A 31 -26.21 -6.27 -23.77
CA ALA A 31 -24.83 -6.38 -24.18
C ALA A 31 -24.24 -7.45 -23.26
N ARG A 32 -23.98 -8.64 -23.81
CA ARG A 32 -23.01 -9.55 -23.20
C ARG A 32 -21.76 -8.71 -22.96
N ALA A 33 -21.36 -8.56 -21.70
CA ALA A 33 -20.04 -8.06 -21.39
C ALA A 33 -19.04 -8.91 -22.22
N PRO A 34 -18.10 -8.29 -22.95
CA PRO A 34 -17.06 -9.06 -23.60
C PRO A 34 -16.43 -9.95 -22.53
N GLU A 35 -16.34 -11.26 -22.80
CA GLU A 35 -15.63 -12.19 -21.93
C GLU A 35 -14.26 -11.57 -21.66
N ALA A 36 -13.96 -11.34 -20.37
CA ALA A 36 -12.66 -10.83 -19.98
C ALA A 36 -11.60 -11.75 -20.61
N PRO A 37 -10.57 -11.19 -21.27
CA PRO A 37 -9.49 -12.02 -21.77
C PRO A 37 -8.97 -12.89 -20.62
N PRO A 38 -8.64 -14.17 -20.87
CA PRO A 38 -8.07 -15.03 -19.83
C PRO A 38 -6.89 -14.29 -19.21
N ALA A 39 -6.84 -14.27 -17.88
CA ALA A 39 -5.75 -13.61 -17.15
C ALA A 39 -4.40 -14.06 -17.76
N PRO A 40 -3.45 -13.13 -17.96
CA PRO A 40 -2.18 -13.47 -18.59
C PRO A 40 -1.57 -14.67 -17.85
N GLU A 41 -1.13 -15.65 -18.64
CA GLU A 41 -0.53 -16.94 -18.24
C GLU A 41 0.87 -16.74 -17.59
N ALA A 42 1.02 -15.69 -16.78
CA ALA A 42 2.27 -15.09 -16.34
C ALA A 42 2.80 -15.63 -15.00
N GLU A 43 2.06 -16.53 -14.34
CA GLU A 43 2.51 -17.22 -13.12
C GLU A 43 2.47 -18.73 -13.38
N ARG A 44 3.51 -19.26 -14.02
CA ARG A 44 3.68 -20.72 -14.16
C ARG A 44 4.24 -21.27 -12.86
N ALA A 45 3.37 -21.84 -12.05
CA ALA A 45 3.78 -22.73 -10.96
C ALA A 45 4.36 -24.01 -11.58
N ASP A 46 5.68 -24.15 -11.62
CA ASP A 46 6.31 -25.44 -11.88
C ASP A 46 6.20 -26.29 -10.60
N LEU A 47 5.26 -27.24 -10.59
CA LEU A 47 4.98 -28.11 -9.45
C LEU A 47 5.95 -29.31 -9.37
N SER A 48 7.09 -29.29 -10.08
CA SER A 48 8.05 -30.38 -10.05
C SER A 48 8.85 -30.44 -8.72
N GLY A 49 8.45 -31.35 -7.83
CA GLY A 49 9.33 -31.93 -6.81
C GLY A 49 9.61 -31.12 -5.54
N THR A 50 8.74 -30.19 -5.16
CA THR A 50 8.91 -29.40 -3.93
C THR A 50 8.44 -30.13 -2.66
N ALA A 51 9.03 -29.79 -1.51
CA ALA A 51 8.49 -30.20 -0.21
C ALA A 51 7.02 -29.74 -0.14
N ARG A 52 6.12 -30.59 0.38
CA ARG A 52 4.66 -30.34 0.39
C ARG A 52 4.37 -28.90 0.83
N GLY A 53 3.75 -28.10 -0.03
CA GLY A 53 3.30 -26.74 0.28
C GLY A 53 4.17 -25.58 -0.24
N ILE A 54 5.43 -25.83 -0.60
CA ILE A 54 6.29 -24.79 -1.21
C ILE A 54 6.06 -24.76 -2.72
N VAL A 55 5.81 -23.58 -3.27
CA VAL A 55 5.61 -23.37 -4.72
C VAL A 55 6.72 -22.47 -5.25
N GLU A 56 7.40 -22.89 -6.32
CA GLU A 56 8.31 -22.00 -7.04
C GLU A 56 7.52 -21.09 -7.99
N ILE A 57 7.88 -19.80 -8.03
CA ILE A 57 7.22 -18.79 -8.86
C ILE A 57 8.23 -17.95 -9.63
N SER A 58 7.83 -17.47 -10.81
CA SER A 58 8.60 -16.50 -11.59
C SER A 58 7.72 -15.41 -12.18
N VAL A 59 8.33 -14.26 -12.46
CA VAL A 59 7.73 -13.15 -13.21
C VAL A 59 8.67 -12.82 -14.37
N GLU A 60 8.24 -13.09 -15.59
CA GLU A 60 9.06 -12.96 -16.79
C GLU A 60 9.28 -11.50 -17.21
N ASP A 61 8.23 -10.66 -17.13
CA ASP A 61 8.28 -9.23 -17.44
C ASP A 61 7.86 -8.39 -16.21
N PRO A 62 8.80 -8.04 -15.32
CA PRO A 62 8.45 -7.33 -14.10
C PRO A 62 8.07 -5.86 -14.32
N GLU A 63 8.34 -5.27 -15.49
CA GLU A 63 8.01 -3.86 -15.71
C GLU A 63 6.50 -3.64 -15.75
N SER A 64 5.81 -4.57 -16.41
CA SER A 64 4.38 -4.48 -16.71
C SER A 64 3.54 -5.38 -15.80
N PHE A 65 4.11 -6.45 -15.24
CA PHE A 65 3.39 -7.54 -14.59
C PHE A 65 2.27 -7.08 -13.65
N TRP A 66 2.57 -6.23 -12.65
CA TRP A 66 1.56 -5.84 -11.65
C TRP A 66 0.40 -5.08 -12.28
N ARG A 67 0.68 -4.13 -13.17
CA ARG A 67 -0.36 -3.38 -13.85
C ARG A 67 -1.19 -4.30 -14.75
N ASP A 68 -0.53 -5.11 -15.56
CA ASP A 68 -1.18 -5.95 -16.56
C ASP A 68 -1.96 -7.11 -15.92
N ALA A 69 -1.53 -7.57 -14.74
CA ALA A 69 -2.24 -8.56 -13.93
C ALA A 69 -3.40 -7.98 -13.10
N GLY A 70 -3.66 -6.67 -13.18
CA GLY A 70 -4.77 -6.00 -12.51
C GLY A 70 -4.51 -5.61 -11.05
N TYR A 71 -3.24 -5.47 -10.64
CA TYR A 71 -2.92 -4.88 -9.34
C TYR A 71 -3.07 -3.36 -9.40
N ILE A 72 -3.47 -2.77 -8.28
CA ILE A 72 -3.48 -1.33 -8.06
C ILE A 72 -2.40 -0.97 -7.05
N ARG A 73 -1.64 0.09 -7.35
CA ARG A 73 -0.63 0.64 -6.47
C ARG A 73 -1.28 1.38 -5.30
N MET A 74 -0.94 0.97 -4.09
CA MET A 74 -1.39 1.55 -2.83
C MET A 74 -0.43 2.67 -2.41
N ILE A 75 -0.91 3.91 -2.44
CA ILE A 75 -0.14 5.10 -2.04
C ILE A 75 -0.47 5.43 -0.58
N PRO A 76 0.47 5.33 0.36
CA PRO A 76 0.21 5.78 1.73
C PRO A 76 0.26 7.31 1.87
N PRO A 77 -0.46 7.89 2.85
CA PRO A 77 -0.39 9.33 3.16
C PRO A 77 1.00 9.74 3.65
N ALA A 78 1.69 8.87 4.39
CA ALA A 78 3.10 9.03 4.73
C ALA A 78 3.93 7.99 3.99
N ARG A 79 4.96 8.44 3.27
CA ARG A 79 5.91 7.58 2.56
C ARG A 79 6.66 6.68 3.53
N LEU A 80 7.00 5.48 3.06
CA LEU A 80 7.86 4.55 3.78
C LEU A 80 9.30 5.09 3.83
N PRO A 81 10.05 4.83 4.91
CA PRO A 81 11.41 5.33 5.05
C PRO A 81 12.33 4.55 4.09
N SER A 82 13.47 5.16 3.77
CA SER A 82 14.39 4.66 2.76
C SER A 82 15.84 4.62 3.26
N THR A 83 16.65 3.71 2.73
CA THR A 83 18.10 3.71 2.95
C THR A 83 18.81 4.71 2.04
N SER A 84 18.14 5.22 1.00
CA SER A 84 18.62 6.29 0.14
C SER A 84 17.49 7.27 -0.22
N PRO A 85 17.69 8.59 -0.10
CA PRO A 85 16.64 9.57 -0.38
C PRO A 85 16.20 9.61 -1.85
N VAL A 86 16.98 9.05 -2.78
CA VAL A 86 16.72 9.15 -4.23
C VAL A 86 16.81 7.82 -4.98
N LEU A 87 17.54 6.84 -4.44
CA LEU A 87 17.82 5.59 -5.15
C LEU A 87 16.93 4.44 -4.71
N GLU A 88 16.16 4.57 -3.64
CA GLU A 88 15.34 3.48 -3.16
C GLU A 88 13.90 3.94 -3.00
N GLN A 89 13.00 3.12 -3.54
CA GLN A 89 11.57 3.36 -3.55
C GLN A 89 10.87 2.07 -3.15
N ILE A 90 9.86 2.18 -2.29
CA ILE A 90 9.00 1.04 -1.95
C ILE A 90 7.62 1.34 -2.52
N GLU A 91 7.08 0.37 -3.26
CA GLU A 91 5.69 0.40 -3.71
C GLU A 91 4.94 -0.78 -3.11
N ILE A 92 3.67 -0.55 -2.78
CA ILE A 92 2.76 -1.59 -2.34
C ILE A 92 1.71 -1.76 -3.43
N TRP A 93 1.42 -2.98 -3.82
CA TRP A 93 0.49 -3.33 -4.87
C TRP A 93 -0.50 -4.36 -4.33
N ILE A 94 -1.79 -4.20 -4.62
CA ILE A 94 -2.82 -5.17 -4.24
C ILE A 94 -3.68 -5.52 -5.45
N LYS A 95 -4.03 -6.79 -5.56
CA LYS A 95 -5.05 -7.30 -6.46
C LYS A 95 -6.11 -8.01 -5.62
N ILE A 96 -7.32 -7.46 -5.63
CA ILE A 96 -8.53 -8.08 -5.06
C ILE A 96 -9.27 -8.77 -6.21
N PRO A 97 -9.75 -10.01 -6.04
CA PRO A 97 -10.49 -10.70 -7.08
C PRO A 97 -11.77 -9.95 -7.45
N GLU A 98 -12.25 -10.16 -8.67
CA GLU A 98 -13.50 -9.59 -9.15
C GLU A 98 -14.67 -9.98 -8.24
N GLY A 99 -15.50 -9.00 -7.86
CA GLY A 99 -16.59 -9.18 -6.90
C GLY A 99 -16.16 -9.43 -5.46
N GLY A 100 -14.85 -9.45 -5.16
CA GLY A 100 -14.33 -9.63 -3.81
C GLY A 100 -14.69 -8.44 -2.91
N VAL A 101 -15.27 -8.74 -1.75
CA VAL A 101 -15.62 -7.74 -0.72
C VAL A 101 -14.63 -7.81 0.43
N ILE A 102 -14.04 -6.66 0.75
CA ILE A 102 -13.22 -6.42 1.94
C ILE A 102 -14.17 -6.23 3.12
N THR A 103 -14.05 -7.10 4.11
CA THR A 103 -14.84 -7.02 5.34
C THR A 103 -14.17 -6.11 6.36
N THR A 104 -14.98 -5.35 7.10
CA THR A 104 -14.52 -4.39 8.10
C THR A 104 -14.92 -4.84 9.51
N GLU A 105 -13.95 -4.91 10.40
CA GLU A 105 -14.13 -5.27 11.81
C GLU A 105 -13.76 -4.07 12.70
N TYR A 106 -14.59 -3.75 13.70
CA TYR A 106 -14.22 -2.78 14.72
C TYR A 106 -13.49 -3.49 15.87
N LEU A 107 -12.33 -2.97 16.27
CA LEU A 107 -11.50 -3.47 17.36
C LEU A 107 -11.71 -2.57 18.60
N PRO A 108 -12.51 -2.97 19.60
CA PRO A 108 -12.87 -2.09 20.72
C PRO A 108 -11.68 -1.69 21.61
N ASP A 109 -10.73 -2.60 21.79
CA ASP A 109 -9.49 -2.40 22.56
C ASP A 109 -8.56 -1.38 21.90
N GLN A 110 -8.61 -1.26 20.58
CA GLN A 110 -7.77 -0.35 19.79
C GLN A 110 -8.54 0.88 19.30
N LYS A 111 -9.87 0.91 19.52
CA LYS A 111 -10.80 1.95 19.07
C LYS A 111 -10.65 2.29 17.58
N ARG A 112 -10.47 1.28 16.73
CA ARG A 112 -10.30 1.46 15.28
C ARG A 112 -11.02 0.38 14.47
N HIS A 113 -11.33 0.71 13.23
CA HIS A 113 -11.71 -0.28 12.23
C HIS A 113 -10.47 -0.94 11.61
N THR A 114 -10.62 -2.19 11.20
CA THR A 114 -9.59 -2.97 10.52
C THR A 114 -10.17 -3.78 9.37
N LEU A 115 -9.32 -4.09 8.39
CA LEU A 115 -9.71 -4.74 7.13
C LEU A 115 -9.33 -6.22 7.11
N ARG A 116 -10.23 -7.04 6.58
CA ARG A 116 -9.96 -8.43 6.19
C ARG A 116 -10.30 -8.61 4.71
N TYR A 117 -9.33 -9.10 3.95
CA TYR A 117 -9.45 -9.26 2.51
C TYR A 117 -10.12 -10.58 2.13
N PRO A 118 -10.85 -10.62 1.00
CA PRO A 118 -11.43 -11.85 0.50
C PRO A 118 -10.35 -12.81 0.00
N GLN A 119 -10.67 -14.11 0.01
CA GLN A 119 -9.86 -15.15 -0.65
C GLN A 119 -9.66 -14.81 -2.13
N GLY A 120 -8.48 -15.11 -2.66
CA GLY A 120 -8.01 -14.72 -3.99
C GLY A 120 -7.28 -13.36 -4.02
N THR A 121 -7.15 -12.67 -2.88
CA THR A 121 -6.39 -11.41 -2.81
C THR A 121 -4.88 -11.67 -2.87
N HIS A 122 -4.14 -10.80 -3.54
CA HIS A 122 -2.67 -10.78 -3.57
C HIS A 122 -2.19 -9.39 -3.14
N ALA A 123 -1.20 -9.32 -2.25
CA ALA A 123 -0.59 -8.06 -1.83
C ALA A 123 0.93 -8.17 -1.87
N ASP A 124 1.59 -7.30 -2.63
CA ASP A 124 3.04 -7.27 -2.78
C ASP A 124 3.63 -5.93 -2.33
N ARG A 125 4.75 -6.02 -1.63
CA ARG A 125 5.71 -4.94 -1.42
C ARG A 125 6.86 -5.13 -2.39
N ILE A 126 7.09 -4.14 -3.24
CA ILE A 126 8.18 -4.11 -4.21
C ILE A 126 9.19 -3.06 -3.77
N GLU A 127 10.44 -3.47 -3.57
CA GLU A 127 11.57 -2.59 -3.34
C GLU A 127 12.31 -2.37 -4.66
N PHE A 128 12.42 -1.11 -5.06
CA PHE A 128 13.17 -0.67 -6.23
C PHE A 128 14.48 -0.02 -5.83
N LEU A 129 15.50 -0.21 -6.66
CA LEU A 129 16.77 0.50 -6.62
C LEU A 129 16.97 1.31 -7.92
N GLY A 130 17.65 2.44 -7.84
CA GLY A 130 17.92 3.32 -8.98
C GLY A 130 16.80 4.33 -9.25
N HIS A 131 16.88 5.00 -10.41
CA HIS A 131 15.91 6.00 -10.86
C HIS A 131 15.80 6.00 -12.38
N GLY A 132 14.63 6.43 -12.88
CA GLY A 132 14.37 6.52 -14.33
C GLY A 132 14.68 5.20 -15.05
N PRO A 133 15.38 5.23 -16.20
CA PRO A 133 15.71 4.01 -16.97
C PRO A 133 16.64 3.02 -16.26
N ARG A 134 17.28 3.40 -15.15
CA ARG A 134 18.14 2.49 -14.35
C ARG A 134 17.41 1.93 -13.13
N ARG A 135 16.11 2.21 -12.99
CA ARG A 135 15.28 1.67 -11.92
C ARG A 135 15.15 0.16 -12.13
N GLN A 136 15.34 -0.61 -11.08
CA GLN A 136 15.24 -2.06 -11.10
C GLN A 136 14.65 -2.59 -9.79
N ILE A 137 14.01 -3.75 -9.85
CA ILE A 137 13.48 -4.40 -8.65
C ILE A 137 14.62 -5.09 -7.91
N ALA A 138 14.67 -4.90 -6.60
CA ALA A 138 15.66 -5.50 -5.73
C ALA A 138 15.08 -6.65 -4.87
N ASP A 139 13.83 -6.53 -4.46
CA ASP A 139 13.14 -7.49 -3.58
C ASP A 139 11.63 -7.33 -3.75
N VAL A 140 10.91 -8.45 -3.89
CA VAL A 140 9.45 -8.49 -3.79
C VAL A 140 9.11 -9.39 -2.61
N ARG A 141 8.23 -8.93 -1.73
CA ARG A 141 7.66 -9.73 -0.65
C ARG A 141 6.16 -9.55 -0.64
N GLY A 142 5.41 -10.63 -0.55
CA GLY A 142 3.97 -10.54 -0.61
C GLY A 142 3.24 -11.59 0.20
N THR A 143 1.92 -11.48 0.18
CA THR A 143 0.98 -12.44 0.76
C THR A 143 -0.11 -12.75 -0.27
N VAL A 144 -0.42 -14.03 -0.41
CA VAL A 144 -1.56 -14.53 -1.20
C VAL A 144 -2.58 -15.13 -0.24
N PHE A 145 -3.83 -14.69 -0.35
CA PHE A 145 -4.96 -15.21 0.41
C PHE A 145 -5.60 -16.34 -0.39
N GLY A 146 -5.26 -17.59 -0.09
CA GLY A 146 -5.70 -18.77 -0.83
C GLY A 146 -7.20 -19.08 -0.71
N PRO A 147 -7.75 -19.89 -1.64
CA PRO A 147 -9.17 -20.27 -1.66
C PRO A 147 -9.59 -21.20 -0.50
N ASP A 148 -8.63 -21.82 0.17
CA ASP A 148 -8.81 -22.65 1.34
C ASP A 148 -8.74 -21.86 2.66
N GLY A 149 -8.66 -20.52 2.56
CA GLY A 149 -8.45 -19.64 3.71
C GLY A 149 -7.03 -19.67 4.26
N ARG A 150 -6.10 -20.39 3.63
CA ARG A 150 -4.69 -20.31 3.98
C ARG A 150 -4.07 -19.05 3.40
N GLU A 151 -3.18 -18.46 4.18
CA GLU A 151 -2.36 -17.37 3.72
C GLU A 151 -0.99 -17.93 3.35
N ARG A 152 -0.45 -17.52 2.21
CA ARG A 152 0.88 -17.91 1.77
C ARG A 152 1.75 -16.67 1.65
N PHE A 153 2.92 -16.68 2.29
CA PHE A 153 3.92 -15.67 2.04
C PHE A 153 4.67 -15.99 0.76
N ARG A 154 5.17 -14.94 0.09
CA ARG A 154 6.04 -15.09 -1.06
C ARG A 154 7.20 -14.13 -1.06
N VAL A 155 8.30 -14.56 -1.68
CA VAL A 155 9.49 -13.73 -1.90
C VAL A 155 9.99 -13.95 -3.31
N LEU A 156 10.24 -12.87 -4.06
CA LEU A 156 10.90 -12.92 -5.36
C LEU A 156 12.13 -12.00 -5.38
N ARG A 157 13.13 -12.39 -6.15
CA ARG A 157 14.39 -11.68 -6.34
C ARG A 157 14.76 -11.69 -7.82
N PRO A 158 15.43 -10.64 -8.31
CA PRO A 158 15.85 -10.61 -9.70
C PRO A 158 16.95 -11.64 -9.95
N GLU A 159 16.90 -12.30 -11.11
CA GLU A 159 17.97 -13.21 -11.55
C GLU A 159 19.26 -12.46 -11.90
N GLN A 160 19.13 -11.18 -12.29
CA GLN A 160 20.24 -10.32 -12.69
C GLN A 160 20.06 -8.90 -12.11
N ALA A 161 21.16 -8.22 -11.77
CA ALA A 161 21.11 -6.85 -11.25
C ALA A 161 21.00 -5.81 -12.39
N GLN A 162 19.92 -5.91 -13.17
CA GLN A 162 19.60 -4.96 -14.25
C GLN A 162 18.10 -4.65 -14.29
N PRO A 163 17.70 -3.51 -14.90
CA PRO A 163 16.29 -3.21 -15.17
C PRO A 163 15.59 -4.37 -15.89
N ASN A 164 14.35 -4.63 -15.49
CA ASN A 164 13.47 -5.67 -16.08
C ASN A 164 14.03 -7.10 -16.08
N ALA A 165 15.03 -7.41 -15.24
CA ALA A 165 15.46 -8.78 -15.07
C ALA A 165 14.32 -9.64 -14.52
N ARG A 166 14.07 -10.80 -15.14
CA ARG A 166 13.14 -11.82 -14.65
C ARG A 166 13.28 -12.02 -13.14
N LEU A 167 12.15 -12.14 -12.45
CA LEU A 167 12.13 -12.46 -11.02
C LEU A 167 11.90 -13.95 -10.82
N ARG A 168 12.56 -14.50 -9.81
CA ARG A 168 12.39 -15.89 -9.35
C ARG A 168 12.23 -15.91 -7.84
N GLY A 169 11.40 -16.83 -7.35
CA GLY A 169 11.00 -16.84 -5.96
C GLY A 169 10.27 -18.09 -5.51
N PHE A 170 9.75 -18.04 -4.29
CA PHE A 170 8.92 -19.10 -3.74
C PHE A 170 7.74 -18.54 -2.93
N GLU A 171 6.67 -19.31 -2.86
CA GLU A 171 5.56 -19.16 -1.94
C GLU A 171 5.55 -20.30 -0.92
N TRP A 172 5.10 -20.03 0.30
CA TRP A 172 4.96 -21.02 1.37
C TRP A 172 3.84 -20.65 2.35
N ASP A 173 3.33 -21.64 3.08
CA ASP A 173 2.27 -21.42 4.06
C ASP A 173 2.73 -20.47 5.19
N ARG A 174 1.90 -19.46 5.47
CA ARG A 174 2.09 -18.57 6.61
C ARG A 174 2.02 -19.37 7.91
N GLY A 175 3.04 -19.21 8.75
CA GLY A 175 3.09 -19.85 10.06
C GLY A 175 3.69 -21.25 10.04
N ASP A 176 4.16 -21.75 8.89
CA ASP A 176 4.95 -22.98 8.79
C ASP A 176 6.46 -22.66 8.89
N PRO A 177 7.11 -22.87 10.06
CA PRO A 177 8.52 -22.57 10.24
C PRO A 177 9.44 -23.50 9.43
N GLU A 178 9.02 -24.73 9.12
CA GLU A 178 9.80 -25.68 8.33
C GLU A 178 9.84 -25.25 6.87
N GLN A 179 8.67 -24.93 6.30
CA GLN A 179 8.60 -24.38 4.95
C GLN A 179 9.36 -23.05 4.83
N GLN A 180 9.24 -22.16 5.84
CA GLN A 180 9.98 -20.91 5.85
C GLN A 180 11.51 -21.14 5.87
N ALA A 181 11.99 -22.08 6.68
CA ALA A 181 13.41 -22.41 6.74
C ALA A 181 13.91 -22.98 5.40
N GLU A 182 13.12 -23.85 4.78
CA GLU A 182 13.44 -24.46 3.49
C GLU A 182 13.41 -23.43 2.34
N VAL A 183 12.40 -22.57 2.26
CA VAL A 183 12.38 -21.44 1.30
C VAL A 183 13.60 -20.54 1.50
N THR A 184 13.93 -20.22 2.75
CA THR A 184 15.10 -19.38 3.04
C THR A 184 16.39 -20.04 2.54
N ARG A 185 16.55 -21.36 2.73
CA ARG A 185 17.70 -22.11 2.21
C ARG A 185 17.76 -22.05 0.68
N ARG A 186 16.66 -22.39 0.00
CA ARG A 186 16.56 -22.38 -1.48
C ARG A 186 16.82 -21.00 -2.07
N MET A 187 16.28 -19.95 -1.45
CA MET A 187 16.53 -18.58 -1.89
C MET A 187 18.00 -18.18 -1.74
N LEU A 188 18.67 -18.57 -0.66
CA LEU A 188 20.10 -18.30 -0.50
C LEU A 188 20.96 -19.06 -1.52
N GLU A 189 20.60 -20.31 -1.84
CA GLU A 189 21.24 -21.08 -2.91
C GLU A 189 21.07 -20.41 -4.26
N PHE A 190 19.85 -19.99 -4.60
CA PHE A 190 19.57 -19.21 -5.79
C PHE A 190 20.39 -17.91 -5.82
N LEU A 191 20.34 -17.11 -4.74
CA LEU A 191 21.03 -15.83 -4.64
C LEU A 191 22.56 -15.98 -4.77
N ALA A 192 23.14 -17.07 -4.27
CA ALA A 192 24.57 -17.37 -4.42
C ALA A 192 25.00 -17.58 -5.89
N THR A 193 24.06 -17.89 -6.79
CA THR A 193 24.32 -17.99 -8.23
C THR A 193 24.27 -16.66 -8.97
N THR A 194 23.73 -15.61 -8.36
CA THR A 194 23.61 -14.27 -8.96
C THR A 194 24.97 -13.56 -8.99
N GLU A 195 25.22 -12.77 -10.03
CA GLU A 195 26.46 -11.98 -10.14
C GLU A 195 26.64 -11.00 -8.98
N GLN A 196 25.54 -10.48 -8.42
CA GLN A 196 25.59 -9.58 -7.27
C GLN A 196 26.27 -10.24 -6.06
N VAL A 197 25.90 -11.48 -5.74
CA VAL A 197 26.41 -12.20 -4.54
C VAL A 197 27.73 -12.90 -4.82
N LYS A 198 27.94 -13.42 -6.04
CA LYS A 198 29.22 -14.01 -6.47
C LYS A 198 30.39 -13.04 -6.28
N ASN A 199 30.18 -11.77 -6.62
CA ASN A 199 31.19 -10.72 -6.55
C ASN A 199 31.36 -10.08 -5.16
N MET A 200 30.57 -10.49 -4.15
CA MET A 200 30.76 -10.03 -2.77
C MET A 200 31.98 -10.68 -2.12
N LYS A 201 32.69 -9.91 -1.28
CA LYS A 201 33.69 -10.47 -0.36
C LYS A 201 33.03 -11.44 0.62
N PRO A 202 33.73 -12.45 1.16
CA PRO A 202 33.16 -13.43 2.09
C PRO A 202 32.41 -12.78 3.27
N THR A 203 33.00 -11.79 3.93
CA THR A 203 32.38 -11.08 5.06
C THR A 203 31.13 -10.29 4.67
N GLN A 204 31.07 -9.75 3.46
CA GLN A 204 29.89 -9.07 2.92
C GLN A 204 28.78 -10.07 2.59
N ARG A 205 29.15 -11.22 2.01
CA ARG A 205 28.23 -12.33 1.72
C ARG A 205 27.61 -12.86 3.00
N GLU A 206 28.40 -13.15 4.03
CA GLU A 206 27.89 -13.59 5.34
C GLU A 206 26.92 -12.58 5.96
N ALA A 207 27.24 -11.29 5.89
CA ALA A 207 26.36 -10.23 6.37
C ALA A 207 25.05 -10.14 5.56
N PHE A 208 25.13 -10.30 4.24
CA PHE A 208 23.98 -10.36 3.35
C PHE A 208 23.09 -11.56 3.67
N GLU A 209 23.65 -12.76 3.79
CA GLU A 209 22.89 -13.98 4.09
C GLU A 209 22.20 -13.89 5.45
N ARG A 210 22.91 -13.40 6.49
CA ARG A 210 22.32 -13.18 7.81
C ARG A 210 21.17 -12.19 7.76
N ARG A 211 21.33 -11.08 7.03
CA ARG A 211 20.25 -10.10 6.83
C ARG A 211 19.08 -10.74 6.09
N PHE A 212 19.34 -11.48 5.02
CA PHE A 212 18.30 -12.15 4.22
C PHE A 212 17.49 -13.13 5.08
N ARG A 213 18.15 -13.96 5.89
CA ARG A 213 17.46 -14.86 6.85
C ARG A 213 16.54 -14.09 7.79
N GLY A 214 17.01 -12.97 8.35
CA GLY A 214 16.21 -12.14 9.25
C GLY A 214 14.96 -11.55 8.56
N ILE A 215 15.12 -10.96 7.37
CA ILE A 215 13.98 -10.36 6.65
C ILE A 215 13.02 -11.41 6.06
N ASN A 216 13.46 -12.66 5.88
CA ASN A 216 12.61 -13.75 5.41
C ASN A 216 11.73 -14.37 6.50
N GLN A 217 11.93 -13.98 7.75
CA GLN A 217 11.03 -14.29 8.86
C GLN A 217 9.86 -13.31 8.87
N CYS A 218 8.92 -13.47 7.94
CA CYS A 218 7.82 -12.52 7.73
C CYS A 218 6.78 -12.54 8.88
N ALA A 219 6.49 -13.73 9.42
CA ALA A 219 5.36 -13.93 10.34
C ALA A 219 5.39 -13.05 11.61
N PRO A 220 6.52 -12.89 12.33
CA PRO A 220 6.55 -12.10 13.56
C PRO A 220 6.18 -10.63 13.33
N CYS A 221 6.69 -10.03 12.26
CA CYS A 221 6.38 -8.65 11.92
C CYS A 221 4.96 -8.50 11.37
N HIS A 222 4.40 -9.49 10.70
CA HIS A 222 3.07 -9.38 10.08
C HIS A 222 1.94 -9.90 10.96
N THR A 223 2.08 -9.87 12.29
CA THR A 223 1.03 -10.35 13.22
C THR A 223 -0.30 -9.63 12.96
N PRO A 224 -1.45 -10.32 12.81
CA PRO A 224 -2.73 -9.67 12.53
C PRO A 224 -3.19 -8.78 13.69
N ARG A 225 -3.91 -7.70 13.36
CA ARG A 225 -4.51 -6.77 14.33
C ARG A 225 -3.49 -6.15 15.31
N LEU A 226 -2.24 -6.00 14.90
CA LEU A 226 -1.24 -5.30 15.69
C LEU A 226 -1.67 -3.83 15.80
N ALA A 227 -1.84 -3.33 17.02
CA ALA A 227 -2.14 -1.94 17.26
C ALA A 227 -0.94 -1.05 16.89
N GLU A 228 -1.22 0.17 16.44
CA GLU A 228 -0.22 1.23 16.21
C GLU A 228 0.67 1.44 17.44
N ALA A 229 1.96 1.72 17.24
CA ALA A 229 2.89 2.00 18.33
C ALA A 229 2.65 3.41 18.89
N GLU A 230 2.38 3.51 20.18
CA GLU A 230 2.21 4.80 20.87
C GLU A 230 3.55 5.42 21.26
N THR A 231 4.55 4.58 21.50
CA THR A 231 5.91 4.97 21.88
C THR A 231 6.93 4.29 20.97
N LEU A 232 8.03 5.00 20.69
CA LEU A 232 9.08 4.52 19.79
C LEU A 232 9.61 3.15 20.23
N HIS A 233 9.66 2.22 19.28
CA HIS A 233 10.17 0.85 19.43
C HIS A 233 9.41 -0.07 20.40
N ALA A 234 8.25 0.33 20.94
CA ALA A 234 7.50 -0.51 21.88
C ALA A 234 6.97 -1.81 21.28
N LYS A 235 6.77 -1.84 19.95
CA LYS A 235 6.16 -2.97 19.22
C LYS A 235 7.06 -3.51 18.10
N GLY A 236 8.36 -3.22 18.17
CA GLY A 236 9.33 -3.59 17.14
C GLY A 236 9.65 -2.43 16.18
N PRO A 237 10.17 -2.74 14.97
CA PRO A 237 10.70 -1.74 14.06
C PRO A 237 9.63 -0.96 13.28
N VAL A 238 8.41 -1.48 13.18
CA VAL A 238 7.31 -0.83 12.44
C VAL A 238 6.33 -0.23 13.43
N HIS A 239 5.99 1.04 13.24
CA HIS A 239 5.11 1.78 14.11
C HIS A 239 3.65 1.73 13.67
N ARG A 240 3.37 1.58 12.36
CA ARG A 240 2.01 1.39 11.85
C ARG A 240 1.30 0.19 12.48
N ALA A 241 -0.02 0.29 12.59
CA ALA A 241 -0.87 -0.87 12.86
C ALA A 241 -0.84 -1.87 11.69
N THR A 242 -1.13 -3.14 11.96
CA THR A 242 -1.52 -4.09 10.92
C THR A 242 -3.03 -4.27 10.90
N ASP A 243 -3.56 -4.59 9.73
CA ASP A 243 -4.97 -4.96 9.59
C ASP A 243 -5.27 -6.38 10.10
N ALA A 244 -6.51 -6.86 9.95
CA ALA A 244 -6.92 -8.20 10.39
C ALA A 244 -6.25 -9.35 9.63
N SER A 245 -5.47 -9.02 8.59
CA SER A 245 -4.67 -9.93 7.79
C SER A 245 -3.17 -9.75 8.01
N GLY A 246 -2.74 -8.78 8.83
CA GLY A 246 -1.33 -8.54 9.09
C GLY A 246 -0.63 -7.60 8.09
N LEU A 247 -1.37 -6.90 7.24
CA LEU A 247 -0.79 -5.93 6.30
C LEU A 247 -0.77 -4.53 6.92
N TYR A 248 0.31 -3.77 6.67
CA TYR A 248 0.51 -2.45 7.28
C TYR A 248 -0.09 -1.30 6.46
N THR A 249 0.16 -1.29 5.15
CA THR A 249 0.00 -0.07 4.34
C THR A 249 -1.41 0.12 3.79
N ILE A 250 -2.12 -0.97 3.50
CA ILE A 250 -3.38 -0.88 2.75
C ILE A 250 -4.46 -0.14 3.55
N GLU A 251 -4.64 -0.48 4.83
CA GLU A 251 -5.54 0.28 5.72
C GLU A 251 -5.14 1.76 5.86
N THR A 252 -3.83 2.08 5.80
CA THR A 252 -3.37 3.49 5.88
C THR A 252 -3.71 4.32 4.64
N VAL A 253 -3.98 3.69 3.49
CA VAL A 253 -4.47 4.40 2.29
C VAL A 253 -5.81 5.08 2.58
N LEU A 254 -6.65 4.48 3.43
CA LEU A 254 -7.96 4.99 3.83
C LEU A 254 -7.89 6.06 4.94
N ARG A 255 -6.71 6.64 5.17
CA ARG A 255 -6.47 7.70 6.17
C ARG A 255 -5.58 8.78 5.57
N ASP A 256 -5.69 10.00 6.07
CA ASP A 256 -4.78 11.11 5.71
C ASP A 256 -3.53 11.16 6.59
N ARG A 257 -3.39 10.21 7.53
CA ARG A 257 -2.30 10.21 8.50
C ARG A 257 -1.73 8.81 8.71
N ALA A 258 -0.46 8.77 9.05
CA ALA A 258 0.22 7.55 9.50
C ALA A 258 1.42 7.89 10.40
N PRO A 259 1.83 6.97 11.28
CA PRO A 259 3.09 7.08 12.02
C PRO A 259 4.28 7.26 11.10
N ILE A 260 5.23 8.09 11.54
CA ILE A 260 6.57 8.13 10.99
C ILE A 260 7.31 6.86 11.40
N GLU A 261 7.94 6.21 10.43
CA GLU A 261 8.78 5.05 10.64
C GLU A 261 10.25 5.45 10.67
N ASP A 262 11.04 4.76 11.49
CA ASP A 262 12.47 5.06 11.67
C ASP A 262 13.39 3.85 11.45
N TYR A 263 12.84 2.71 10.99
CA TYR A 263 13.61 1.50 10.71
C TYR A 263 14.58 1.63 9.53
N ARG A 264 14.61 2.78 8.85
CA ARG A 264 15.59 3.15 7.81
C ARG A 264 16.06 4.59 7.99
N ARG A 265 17.24 4.87 7.45
CA ARG A 265 18.00 6.10 7.70
C ARG A 265 17.32 7.40 7.25
N HIS A 266 16.52 7.36 6.18
CA HIS A 266 15.94 8.55 5.58
C HIS A 266 14.43 8.52 5.65
N ASP A 267 13.87 9.52 6.30
CA ASP A 267 12.45 9.84 6.22
C ASP A 267 12.19 10.73 4.99
N LEU A 268 11.38 10.21 4.05
CA LEU A 268 11.04 10.90 2.80
C LEU A 268 9.96 11.97 3.00
N ASN A 269 9.35 12.05 4.18
CA ASN A 269 8.26 12.98 4.49
C ASN A 269 8.76 14.33 5.01
N LEU A 270 9.99 14.40 5.55
CA LEU A 270 10.56 15.61 6.16
C LEU A 270 10.62 16.85 5.25
N LYS A 271 10.71 16.64 3.94
CA LYS A 271 10.84 17.70 2.93
C LYS A 271 9.57 17.87 2.09
N ASP A 272 8.52 17.14 2.42
CA ASP A 272 7.27 17.19 1.71
C ASP A 272 6.45 18.37 2.24
N PRO A 273 6.21 19.43 1.43
CA PRO A 273 5.47 20.61 1.90
C PRO A 273 4.01 20.28 2.23
N ALA A 274 3.47 19.19 1.69
CA ALA A 274 2.11 18.74 1.96
C ALA A 274 2.00 17.88 3.24
N ILE A 275 3.12 17.62 3.94
CA ILE A 275 3.11 16.83 5.18
C ILE A 275 3.41 17.70 6.39
N THR A 276 2.52 17.63 7.38
CA THR A 276 2.75 18.17 8.72
C THR A 276 3.04 17.04 9.71
N HIS A 277 3.91 17.30 10.69
CA HIS A 277 4.28 16.33 11.71
C HIS A 277 3.71 16.74 13.07
N ARG A 278 3.02 15.82 13.74
CA ARG A 278 2.32 16.06 15.01
C ARG A 278 2.71 15.04 16.09
N CYS A 279 2.59 15.47 17.35
CA CYS A 279 2.72 14.67 18.56
C CYS A 279 1.49 14.90 19.43
N GLY A 280 0.46 14.06 19.25
CA GLY A 280 -0.89 14.36 19.72
C GLY A 280 -1.42 15.63 19.02
N ASP A 281 -1.92 16.59 19.79
CA ASP A 281 -2.43 17.85 19.25
C ASP A 281 -1.32 18.89 18.96
N ALA A 282 -0.12 18.68 19.52
CA ALA A 282 1.00 19.60 19.35
C ALA A 282 1.78 19.32 18.05
N PRO A 283 2.42 20.33 17.44
CA PRO A 283 3.45 20.11 16.43
C PRO A 283 4.57 19.23 16.97
N ALA A 284 5.10 18.33 16.13
CA ALA A 284 6.28 17.56 16.48
C ALA A 284 7.53 18.47 16.54
N LEU A 285 8.46 18.15 17.44
CA LEU A 285 9.75 18.83 17.50
C LEU A 285 10.61 18.43 16.29
N PRO A 286 11.43 19.34 15.74
CA PRO A 286 12.37 18.98 14.70
C PRO A 286 13.36 17.93 15.21
N GLY A 287 13.81 17.04 14.33
CA GLY A 287 14.86 16.09 14.64
C GLY A 287 16.20 16.78 14.93
N ALA A 288 17.12 16.06 15.58
CA ALA A 288 18.44 16.57 15.97
C ALA A 288 19.31 17.10 14.80
N HIS A 289 18.98 16.72 13.57
CA HIS A 289 19.57 17.24 12.33
C HIS A 289 18.53 17.19 11.20
N ALA A 290 18.82 17.84 10.06
CA ALA A 290 17.87 18.00 8.95
C ALA A 290 17.35 16.69 8.31
N SER A 291 18.00 15.56 8.58
CA SER A 291 17.59 14.23 8.12
C SER A 291 17.12 13.31 9.24
N ALA A 292 17.12 13.77 10.49
CA ALA A 292 16.59 13.01 11.61
C ALA A 292 15.06 13.08 11.56
N PRO A 293 14.35 11.99 11.90
CA PRO A 293 12.91 12.04 12.03
C PRO A 293 12.50 13.07 13.10
N PRO A 294 11.28 13.63 12.99
CA PRO A 294 10.74 14.50 14.02
C PRO A 294 10.62 13.74 15.35
N GLN A 295 10.48 14.45 16.47
CA GLN A 295 10.45 13.87 17.81
C GLN A 295 9.25 14.36 18.61
N CYS A 296 8.73 13.47 19.46
CA CYS A 296 7.75 13.84 20.49
C CYS A 296 8.43 13.98 21.85
N PRO A 297 8.04 14.97 22.68
CA PRO A 297 8.64 15.19 24.01
C PRO A 297 8.68 13.94 24.89
N ASP A 298 7.61 13.13 24.84
CA ASP A 298 7.44 11.95 25.70
C ASP A 298 7.87 10.64 25.03
N ARG A 299 8.76 10.72 24.03
CA ARG A 299 9.16 9.56 23.19
C ARG A 299 7.99 8.89 22.46
N GLY A 300 6.88 9.60 22.32
CA GLY A 300 5.76 9.19 21.48
C GLY A 300 6.18 9.06 20.01
N VAL A 301 5.42 8.30 19.23
CA VAL A 301 5.66 8.19 17.79
C VAL A 301 5.06 9.42 17.08
N PRO A 302 5.86 10.20 16.32
CA PRO A 302 5.32 11.29 15.52
C PRO A 302 4.38 10.79 14.43
N ILE A 303 3.30 11.52 14.19
CA ILE A 303 2.34 11.25 13.13
C ILE A 303 2.57 12.22 11.97
N ALA A 304 2.74 11.70 10.76
CA ALA A 304 2.65 12.49 9.54
C ALA A 304 1.20 12.61 9.09
N ILE A 305 0.78 13.83 8.76
CA ILE A 305 -0.54 14.16 8.24
C ILE A 305 -0.35 14.79 6.86
N PHE A 306 -0.93 14.17 5.84
CA PHE A 306 -0.88 14.60 4.46
C PHE A 306 -2.09 15.49 4.14
N ASP A 307 -1.85 16.71 3.68
CA ASP A 307 -2.91 17.63 3.25
C ASP A 307 -3.35 17.30 1.82
N LEU A 308 -4.16 16.25 1.70
CA LEU A 308 -4.64 15.77 0.41
C LEU A 308 -5.39 16.85 -0.38
N ALA A 309 -6.21 17.66 0.29
CA ALA A 309 -7.01 18.69 -0.37
C ALA A 309 -6.12 19.79 -0.98
N ALA A 310 -5.14 20.29 -0.23
CA ALA A 310 -4.17 21.27 -0.76
C ALA A 310 -3.36 20.67 -1.92
N SER A 311 -2.85 19.44 -1.76
CA SER A 311 -2.10 18.76 -2.82
C SER A 311 -2.92 18.55 -4.10
N LEU A 312 -4.21 18.23 -3.99
CA LEU A 312 -5.10 18.11 -5.16
C LEU A 312 -5.32 19.46 -5.85
N ALA A 313 -5.51 20.54 -5.08
CA ALA A 313 -5.65 21.89 -5.62
C ALA A 313 -4.39 22.37 -6.37
N GLU A 314 -3.21 21.91 -5.94
CA GLU A 314 -1.93 22.16 -6.61
C GLU A 314 -1.66 21.21 -7.80
N GLY A 315 -2.54 20.22 -8.02
CA GLY A 315 -2.39 19.23 -9.10
C GLY A 315 -1.26 18.22 -8.86
N GLU A 316 -0.90 17.94 -7.60
CA GLU A 316 0.17 17.01 -7.26
C GLU A 316 -0.17 15.58 -7.75
N PRO A 317 0.67 14.94 -8.59
CA PRO A 317 0.38 13.60 -9.13
C PRO A 317 0.15 12.54 -8.04
N ARG A 318 0.91 12.63 -6.94
CA ARG A 318 0.79 11.69 -5.81
C ARG A 318 -0.60 11.73 -5.16
N ALA A 319 -1.21 12.92 -5.07
CA ALA A 319 -2.54 13.08 -4.49
C ALA A 319 -3.61 12.40 -5.35
N ARG A 320 -3.50 12.50 -6.68
CA ARG A 320 -4.38 11.79 -7.63
C ARG A 320 -4.20 10.28 -7.53
N ASP A 321 -2.96 9.81 -7.43
CA ASP A 321 -2.68 8.37 -7.25
C ASP A 321 -3.25 7.83 -5.93
N LEU A 322 -3.18 8.62 -4.84
CA LEU A 322 -3.83 8.29 -3.57
C LEU A 322 -5.36 8.20 -3.73
N CYS A 323 -5.98 9.15 -4.43
CA CYS A 323 -7.42 9.10 -4.70
C CYS A 323 -7.81 7.86 -5.54
N ARG A 324 -7.02 7.48 -6.54
CA ARG A 324 -7.22 6.26 -7.32
C ARG A 324 -7.15 5.00 -6.44
N ALA A 325 -6.16 4.94 -5.54
CA ALA A 325 -6.03 3.83 -4.60
C ALA A 325 -7.20 3.76 -3.61
N ARG A 326 -7.68 4.90 -3.11
CA ARG A 326 -8.87 4.96 -2.25
C ARG A 326 -10.12 4.51 -2.97
N ALA A 327 -10.40 5.04 -4.16
CA ALA A 327 -11.56 4.66 -4.96
C ALA A 327 -11.59 3.14 -5.19
N TYR A 328 -10.46 2.54 -5.59
CA TYR A 328 -10.34 1.10 -5.77
C TYR A 328 -10.72 0.30 -4.51
N LEU A 329 -10.25 0.72 -3.33
CA LEU A 329 -10.57 0.03 -2.07
C LEU A 329 -12.03 0.21 -1.66
N LEU A 330 -12.56 1.43 -1.75
CA LEU A 330 -13.92 1.74 -1.30
C LEU A 330 -15.00 1.08 -2.13
N GLU A 331 -14.82 0.93 -3.44
CA GLU A 331 -15.70 0.11 -4.29
C GLU A 331 -15.83 -1.34 -3.82
N ARG A 332 -14.88 -1.82 -3.00
CA ARG A 332 -14.78 -3.19 -2.53
C ARG A 332 -15.00 -3.31 -1.03
N LEU A 333 -15.25 -2.22 -0.30
CA LEU A 333 -15.58 -2.29 1.13
C LEU A 333 -17.01 -2.78 1.33
N ASP A 334 -17.24 -3.48 2.43
CA ASP A 334 -18.58 -3.68 2.97
C ASP A 334 -19.20 -2.36 3.49
N GLU A 335 -20.48 -2.39 3.84
CA GLU A 335 -21.21 -1.22 4.33
C GLU A 335 -20.56 -0.61 5.59
N ALA A 336 -20.05 -1.46 6.49
CA ALA A 336 -19.34 -1.01 7.68
C ALA A 336 -18.06 -0.24 7.33
N GLY A 337 -17.30 -0.70 6.35
CA GLY A 337 -16.12 -0.02 5.83
C GLY A 337 -16.44 1.28 5.12
N LEU A 338 -17.45 1.28 4.26
CA LEU A 338 -17.92 2.49 3.59
C LEU A 338 -18.27 3.60 4.59
N ASN A 339 -18.99 3.24 5.67
CA ASN A 339 -19.33 4.18 6.73
C ASN A 339 -18.10 4.61 7.55
N ALA A 340 -17.21 3.67 7.89
CA ALA A 340 -16.03 3.94 8.72
C ALA A 340 -14.99 4.84 8.03
N PHE A 341 -14.92 4.78 6.69
CA PHE A 341 -13.89 5.46 5.90
C PHE A 341 -14.46 6.48 4.90
N ALA A 342 -15.74 6.87 5.03
CA ALA A 342 -16.42 7.80 4.13
C ALA A 342 -15.63 9.11 3.93
N ASP A 343 -15.10 9.67 5.03
CA ASP A 343 -14.36 10.93 5.02
C ASP A 343 -13.08 10.88 4.16
N ALA A 344 -12.50 9.69 3.98
CA ALA A 344 -11.29 9.53 3.17
C ALA A 344 -11.51 9.86 1.68
N LEU A 345 -12.75 9.76 1.17
CA LEU A 345 -13.07 10.11 -0.21
C LEU A 345 -13.53 11.54 -0.40
N THR A 346 -13.89 12.25 0.65
CA THR A 346 -14.43 13.62 0.52
C THR A 346 -13.54 14.52 -0.34
N PRO A 347 -12.19 14.54 -0.18
CA PRO A 347 -11.32 15.33 -1.05
C PRO A 347 -11.21 14.79 -2.49
N CYS A 348 -11.49 13.50 -2.71
CA CYS A 348 -11.32 12.83 -4.00
C CYS A 348 -12.55 12.87 -4.91
N ALA A 349 -13.71 13.31 -4.40
CA ALA A 349 -14.99 13.23 -5.10
C ALA A 349 -15.04 14.00 -6.44
N GLU A 350 -14.23 15.06 -6.57
CA GLU A 350 -14.17 15.91 -7.77
C GLU A 350 -12.99 15.57 -8.71
N VAL A 351 -12.20 14.55 -8.36
CA VAL A 351 -11.03 14.16 -9.16
C VAL A 351 -11.48 13.21 -10.27
N GLU A 352 -11.34 13.62 -11.52
CA GLU A 352 -11.45 12.70 -12.65
C GLU A 352 -10.31 11.66 -12.56
N LEU A 353 -10.69 10.39 -12.38
CA LEU A 353 -9.77 9.27 -12.31
C LEU A 353 -9.73 8.59 -13.69
N ASP A 354 -8.67 8.84 -14.44
CA ASP A 354 -8.41 8.21 -15.75
C ASP A 354 -8.28 6.68 -15.68
#